data_AF-A0A9W9ZTQ9-F1
#
_entry.id   AF-A0A9W9ZTQ9-F1
#
_cell.length_a   1.000
_cell.length_b   1.000
_cell.length_c   1.000
_cell.angle_alpha   90.00
_cell.angle_beta   90.00
_cell.angle_gamma   90.00
#
_symmetry.space_group_name_H-M   'P 1'
#
loop_
_entity.id
_entity.type
_entity.pdbx_description
1 polymer ?
#
loop_
_entity_poly.entity_id
_entity_poly.type
_entity_poly.pdbx_seq_one_letter_code
_entity_poly.pdbx_strand_id
1 'polypeptide(L)'
;MNEGFCHFKNTTTGAKLDFYMNIMKGDASELKQAIAFYGPVSILINTQPKSFKFYGSGIYYDPACTHALDHAALAVGYGVEKGEPYWLIKNSWSKAWGDQGYIKIAMKNDNCGVSATVVPQSCRSRTSVVPQSYLSRASVVTQSYLSRAAVVPQSCLSRDAVVPQSCRSRTSVVPQSYRSRPQSYLSRAAVVPQS
;
A
#
# COMPACT_ATOMS: atom_id res chain seq x y z
N MET A 1 -3.00 9.73 -36.90
CA MET A 1 -2.62 8.32 -36.73
C MET A 1 -3.78 7.50 -37.22
N ASN A 2 -3.58 6.62 -38.20
CA ASN A 2 -4.63 5.69 -38.61
C ASN A 2 -4.59 4.50 -37.66
N GLU A 3 -5.72 4.20 -37.02
CA GLU A 3 -5.86 3.00 -36.22
C GLU A 3 -5.72 1.77 -37.14
N GLY A 4 -4.84 0.85 -36.79
CA GLY A 4 -4.64 -0.40 -37.54
C GLY A 4 -5.63 -1.49 -37.13
N PHE A 5 -5.83 -2.49 -37.99
CA PHE A 5 -6.65 -3.66 -37.67
C PHE A 5 -5.91 -4.66 -36.76
N CYS A 6 -6.66 -5.35 -35.90
CA CYS A 6 -6.11 -6.39 -35.03
C CYS A 6 -5.81 -7.68 -35.82
N HIS A 7 -4.56 -8.14 -35.78
CA HIS A 7 -4.09 -9.36 -36.47
C HIS A 7 -3.87 -10.55 -35.52
N PHE A 8 -4.49 -10.56 -34.32
CA PHE A 8 -4.24 -11.57 -33.28
C PHE A 8 -4.38 -13.03 -33.74
N LYS A 9 -5.31 -13.32 -34.67
CA LYS A 9 -5.50 -14.67 -35.24
C LYS A 9 -4.25 -15.19 -35.98
N ASN A 10 -3.38 -14.30 -36.46
CA ASN A 10 -2.17 -14.63 -37.22
C ASN A 10 -0.89 -14.43 -36.40
N THR A 11 -0.99 -14.33 -35.07
CA THR A 11 0.17 -14.12 -34.18
C THR A 11 0.38 -15.28 -33.24
N THR A 12 1.64 -15.62 -32.97
CA THR A 12 1.99 -16.60 -31.93
C THR A 12 1.87 -15.94 -30.55
N THR A 13 1.24 -16.62 -29.60
CA THR A 13 1.14 -16.11 -28.22
C THR A 13 2.50 -16.20 -27.54
N GLY A 14 3.10 -15.06 -27.20
CA GLY A 14 4.41 -15.00 -26.54
C GLY A 14 4.34 -15.20 -25.01
N ALA A 15 3.22 -14.82 -24.40
CA ALA A 15 2.98 -15.00 -22.97
C ALA A 15 1.47 -15.00 -22.67
N LYS A 16 1.09 -15.64 -21.56
CA LYS A 16 -0.27 -15.59 -21.01
C LYS A 16 -0.21 -14.95 -19.62
N LEU A 17 -1.10 -14.00 -19.37
CA LEU A 17 -1.26 -13.38 -18.06
C LEU A 17 -2.30 -14.17 -17.26
N ASP A 18 -1.88 -14.74 -16.12
CA ASP A 18 -2.78 -15.49 -15.25
C ASP A 18 -3.56 -14.55 -14.32
N PHE A 19 -2.89 -13.57 -13.71
CA PHE A 19 -3.53 -12.56 -12.86
C PHE A 19 -2.71 -11.26 -12.81
N TYR A 20 -3.31 -10.21 -12.25
CA TYR A 20 -2.64 -8.95 -11.91
C TYR A 20 -3.05 -8.51 -10.51
N MET A 21 -2.26 -7.64 -9.89
CA MET A 21 -2.53 -7.05 -8.59
C MET A 21 -2.33 -5.55 -8.65
N ASN A 22 -3.12 -4.82 -7.85
CA ASN A 22 -2.95 -3.38 -7.67
C ASN A 22 -2.20 -3.14 -6.35
N ILE A 23 -1.35 -2.13 -6.35
CA ILE A 23 -0.67 -1.63 -5.16
C ILE A 23 -1.53 -0.54 -4.53
N MET A 24 -1.54 -0.41 -3.20
CA MET A 24 -2.32 0.63 -2.54
C MET A 24 -1.85 2.02 -2.96
N LYS A 25 -2.82 2.92 -3.08
CA LYS A 25 -2.61 4.28 -3.56
C LYS A 25 -1.72 5.05 -2.60
N GLY A 26 -0.63 5.62 -3.09
CA GLY A 26 0.24 6.52 -2.34
C GLY A 26 1.22 5.83 -1.40
N ASP A 27 1.33 4.50 -1.44
CA ASP A 27 2.30 3.78 -0.60
C ASP A 27 3.61 3.52 -1.38
N ALA A 28 4.57 4.44 -1.19
CA ALA A 28 5.91 4.30 -1.73
C ALA A 28 6.68 3.08 -1.17
N SER A 29 6.35 2.60 0.04
CA SER A 29 6.96 1.41 0.62
C SER A 29 6.45 0.15 -0.07
N GLU A 30 5.14 0.03 -0.31
CA GLU A 30 4.58 -1.09 -1.07
C GLU A 30 5.12 -1.12 -2.50
N LEU A 31 5.24 0.04 -3.18
CA LEU A 31 5.82 0.08 -4.52
C LEU A 31 7.29 -0.40 -4.53
N LYS A 32 8.09 -0.02 -3.52
CA LYS A 32 9.47 -0.53 -3.36
C LYS A 32 9.49 -2.04 -3.15
N GLN A 33 8.62 -2.56 -2.29
CA GLN A 33 8.51 -3.99 -2.04
C GLN A 33 8.10 -4.73 -3.32
N ALA A 34 7.12 -4.21 -4.05
CA ALA A 34 6.66 -4.84 -5.28
C ALA A 34 7.76 -4.91 -6.33
N ILE A 35 8.51 -3.82 -6.53
CA ILE A 35 9.66 -3.79 -7.42
C ILE A 35 10.73 -4.81 -6.99
N ALA A 36 11.00 -4.91 -5.70
CA ALA A 36 12.03 -5.81 -5.16
C ALA A 36 11.65 -7.29 -5.26
N PHE A 37 10.40 -7.66 -4.97
CA PHE A 37 9.97 -9.05 -4.89
C PHE A 37 9.36 -9.60 -6.18
N TYR A 38 8.72 -8.76 -7.00
CA TYR A 38 8.01 -9.18 -8.21
C TYR A 38 8.61 -8.62 -9.50
N GLY A 39 9.52 -7.65 -9.42
CA GLY A 39 10.17 -7.04 -10.58
C GLY A 39 9.43 -5.80 -11.10
N PRO A 40 9.61 -5.42 -12.37
CA PRO A 40 9.09 -4.16 -12.90
C PRO A 40 7.58 -3.97 -12.74
N VAL A 41 7.16 -2.78 -12.32
CA VAL A 41 5.77 -2.43 -11.98
C VAL A 41 5.24 -1.36 -12.94
N SER A 42 4.06 -1.61 -13.52
CA SER A 42 3.36 -0.64 -14.40
C SER A 42 2.78 0.51 -13.57
N ILE A 43 3.18 1.75 -13.89
CA ILE A 43 2.77 2.95 -13.15
C ILE A 43 2.13 3.98 -14.09
N LEU A 44 1.37 4.92 -13.52
CA LEU A 44 0.99 6.15 -14.19
C LEU A 44 1.80 7.32 -13.63
N ILE A 45 2.18 8.25 -14.49
CA ILE A 45 2.90 9.48 -14.14
C ILE A 45 2.30 10.68 -14.87
N ASN A 46 2.55 11.88 -14.34
CA ASN A 46 2.26 13.13 -15.03
C ASN A 46 3.45 13.58 -15.89
N THR A 47 3.20 13.82 -17.18
CA THR A 47 4.18 14.25 -18.18
C THR A 47 3.88 15.61 -18.82
N GLN A 48 2.89 16.34 -18.29
CA GLN A 48 2.50 17.66 -18.78
C GLN A 48 3.61 18.72 -18.70
N PRO A 49 4.44 18.79 -17.63
CA PRO A 49 5.49 19.79 -17.55
C PRO A 49 6.45 19.72 -18.74
N LYS A 50 6.81 20.89 -19.30
CA LYS A 50 7.75 20.96 -20.44
C LYS A 50 9.12 20.38 -20.07
N SER A 51 9.54 20.53 -18.82
CA SER A 51 10.78 19.97 -18.29
C SER A 51 10.84 18.44 -18.44
N PHE A 52 9.71 17.74 -18.33
CA PHE A 52 9.64 16.29 -18.53
C PHE A 52 9.94 15.93 -19.99
N LYS A 53 9.32 16.66 -20.94
CA LYS A 53 9.47 16.42 -22.38
C LYS A 53 10.92 16.55 -22.84
N PHE A 54 11.67 17.46 -22.22
CA PHE A 54 13.08 17.72 -22.51
C PHE A 54 14.04 17.15 -21.48
N TYR A 55 13.59 16.22 -20.63
CA TYR A 55 14.46 15.55 -19.68
C TYR A 55 15.61 14.85 -20.42
N GLY A 56 16.84 15.08 -19.95
CA GLY A 56 18.05 14.50 -20.51
C GLY A 56 18.76 13.54 -19.57
N SER A 57 19.02 13.93 -18.32
CA SER A 57 19.68 13.08 -17.32
C SER A 57 19.52 13.64 -15.90
N GLY A 58 20.04 12.92 -14.90
CA GLY A 58 19.98 13.30 -13.48
C GLY A 58 18.66 12.92 -12.81
N ILE A 59 18.48 13.33 -11.56
CA ILE A 59 17.22 13.12 -10.84
C ILE A 59 16.24 14.24 -11.22
N TYR A 60 15.15 13.88 -11.85
CA TYR A 60 14.07 14.76 -12.25
C TYR A 60 13.21 15.15 -11.06
N TYR A 61 13.10 16.45 -10.84
CA TYR A 61 12.14 17.08 -9.94
C TYR A 61 11.54 18.30 -10.62
N ASP A 62 10.21 18.41 -10.60
CA ASP A 62 9.52 19.61 -11.08
C ASP A 62 8.37 19.94 -10.12
N PRO A 63 8.38 21.09 -9.43
CA PRO A 63 7.30 21.46 -8.53
C PRO A 63 5.93 21.63 -9.24
N ALA A 64 5.91 21.79 -10.57
CA ALA A 64 4.69 21.83 -11.37
C ALA A 64 4.13 20.44 -11.71
N CYS A 65 4.84 19.36 -11.39
CA CYS A 65 4.27 18.02 -11.52
C CYS A 65 3.11 17.85 -10.53
N THR A 66 1.94 17.48 -11.06
CA THR A 66 0.73 17.20 -10.27
C THR A 66 0.41 15.70 -10.29
N HIS A 67 -0.60 15.29 -9.54
CA HIS A 67 -1.13 13.92 -9.58
C HIS A 67 -2.23 13.73 -10.66
N ALA A 68 -2.34 14.65 -11.62
CA ALA A 68 -3.14 14.44 -12.83
C ALA A 68 -2.35 13.55 -13.80
N LEU A 69 -2.43 12.23 -13.58
CA LEU A 69 -1.62 11.25 -14.30
C LEU A 69 -2.15 11.08 -15.74
N ASP A 70 -1.23 11.07 -16.72
CA ASP A 70 -1.58 11.09 -18.14
C ASP A 70 -0.76 10.11 -19.00
N HIS A 71 0.27 9.49 -18.43
CA HIS A 71 1.18 8.63 -19.17
C HIS A 71 1.48 7.34 -18.39
N ALA A 72 1.39 6.20 -19.07
CA ALA A 72 1.75 4.91 -18.51
C ALA A 72 3.24 4.61 -18.77
N ALA A 73 3.95 4.22 -17.71
CA ALA A 73 5.37 3.90 -17.76
C ALA A 73 5.66 2.65 -16.89
N LEU A 74 6.94 2.25 -16.83
CA LEU A 74 7.36 1.07 -16.08
C LEU A 74 8.41 1.44 -15.04
N ALA A 75 8.08 1.32 -13.76
CA ALA A 75 9.03 1.41 -12.67
C ALA A 75 9.86 0.13 -12.65
N VAL A 76 11.16 0.23 -12.94
CA VAL A 76 12.07 -0.93 -13.04
C VAL A 76 13.02 -1.03 -11.86
N GLY A 77 13.06 -0.02 -11.00
CA GLY A 77 13.99 0.05 -9.89
C GLY A 77 13.80 1.31 -9.06
N TYR A 78 14.62 1.42 -8.03
CA TYR A 78 14.77 2.63 -7.21
C TYR A 78 16.18 2.67 -6.63
N GLY A 79 16.59 3.84 -6.18
CA GLY A 79 17.91 4.02 -5.58
C GLY A 79 18.04 5.33 -4.84
N VAL A 80 19.26 5.62 -4.43
CA VAL A 80 19.66 6.90 -3.83
C VAL A 80 20.91 7.36 -4.56
N GLU A 81 20.90 8.59 -5.07
CA GLU A 81 22.08 9.21 -5.68
C GLU A 81 22.33 10.54 -4.97
N LYS A 82 23.54 10.73 -4.45
CA LYS A 82 23.94 11.93 -3.69
C LYS A 82 22.99 12.30 -2.54
N GLY A 83 22.44 11.28 -1.88
CA GLY A 83 21.50 11.45 -0.76
C GLY A 83 20.04 11.66 -1.17
N GLU A 84 19.74 11.74 -2.47
CA GLU A 84 18.38 11.93 -2.96
C GLU A 84 17.78 10.62 -3.49
N PRO A 85 16.67 10.13 -2.89
CA PRO A 85 16.00 8.92 -3.33
C PRO A 85 15.23 9.13 -4.63
N TYR A 86 15.32 8.17 -5.55
CA TYR A 86 14.66 8.24 -6.85
C TYR A 86 14.02 6.90 -7.28
N TRP A 87 12.99 7.00 -8.10
CA TRP A 87 12.44 5.90 -8.91
C TRP A 87 13.17 5.83 -10.24
N LEU A 88 13.59 4.63 -10.65
CA LEU A 88 14.10 4.38 -12.00
C LEU A 88 12.94 3.92 -12.88
N ILE A 89 12.61 4.72 -13.89
CA ILE A 89 11.44 4.51 -14.73
C ILE A 89 11.89 4.36 -16.18
N LYS A 90 11.42 3.30 -16.83
CA LYS A 90 11.57 3.07 -18.26
C LYS A 90 10.43 3.75 -19.02
N ASN A 91 10.78 4.56 -20.01
CA ASN A 91 9.82 5.22 -20.89
C ASN A 91 9.72 4.50 -22.25
N SER A 92 8.79 4.93 -23.10
CA SER A 92 8.49 4.39 -24.43
C SER A 92 8.74 5.40 -25.56
N TRP A 93 9.44 6.50 -25.29
CA TRP A 93 9.68 7.60 -26.25
C TRP A 93 11.05 7.52 -26.95
N SER A 94 11.46 6.32 -27.36
CA SER A 94 12.80 6.03 -27.91
C SER A 94 13.93 6.10 -26.88
N LYS A 95 15.08 5.52 -27.25
CA LYS A 95 16.33 5.56 -26.47
C LYS A 95 17.00 6.93 -26.50
N ALA A 96 16.67 7.78 -27.47
CA ALA A 96 17.25 9.12 -27.61
C ALA A 96 16.69 10.12 -26.59
N TRP A 97 15.55 9.79 -25.95
CA TRP A 97 14.95 10.61 -24.91
C TRP A 97 15.49 10.20 -23.53
N GLY A 98 15.74 11.19 -22.66
CA GLY A 98 16.23 10.94 -21.30
C GLY A 98 17.57 10.21 -21.27
N ASP A 99 17.79 9.47 -20.19
CA ASP A 99 18.99 8.68 -19.98
C ASP A 99 18.80 7.31 -20.64
N GLN A 100 19.07 7.24 -21.95
CA GLN A 100 18.91 6.04 -22.77
C GLN A 100 17.47 5.46 -22.79
N GLY A 101 16.45 6.34 -22.73
CA GLY A 101 15.04 5.96 -22.64
C GLY A 101 14.52 5.80 -21.21
N TYR A 102 15.33 6.12 -20.20
CA TYR A 102 14.97 6.07 -18.80
C TYR A 102 14.93 7.47 -18.18
N ILE A 103 14.26 7.56 -17.03
CA ILE A 103 14.24 8.74 -16.18
C ILE A 103 14.37 8.32 -14.72
N LYS A 104 15.16 9.08 -13.96
CA LYS A 104 15.16 9.01 -12.50
C LYS A 104 14.23 10.08 -11.98
N ILE A 105 13.12 9.73 -11.33
CA ILE A 105 12.19 10.72 -10.75
C ILE A 105 12.39 10.76 -9.23
N ALA A 106 12.55 11.94 -8.66
CA ALA A 106 12.68 12.11 -7.22
C ALA A 106 11.46 11.53 -6.48
N MET A 107 11.71 10.78 -5.39
CA MET A 107 10.62 10.29 -4.54
C MET A 107 10.02 11.41 -3.66
N LYS A 108 10.76 12.50 -3.50
CA LYS A 108 10.36 13.66 -2.72
C LYS A 108 8.99 14.18 -3.19
N ASN A 109 8.09 14.40 -2.24
CA ASN A 109 6.73 14.93 -2.46
C ASN A 109 5.88 14.11 -3.45
N ASP A 110 6.18 12.82 -3.63
CA ASP A 110 5.53 11.96 -4.64
C ASP A 110 5.50 12.65 -6.02
N ASN A 111 6.68 13.14 -6.44
CA ASN A 111 6.80 13.95 -7.65
C ASN A 111 6.20 13.22 -8.87
N CYS A 112 5.33 13.93 -9.60
CA CYS A 112 4.57 13.42 -10.75
C CYS A 112 3.64 12.24 -10.46
N GLY A 113 3.38 11.94 -9.18
CA GLY A 113 2.43 10.92 -8.74
C GLY A 113 2.87 9.48 -8.99
N VAL A 114 4.17 9.19 -8.93
CA VAL A 114 4.72 7.85 -9.22
C VAL A 114 4.10 6.76 -8.32
N SER A 115 3.84 7.06 -7.05
CA SER A 115 3.18 6.14 -6.12
C SER A 115 1.66 6.28 -6.09
N ALA A 116 1.10 7.25 -6.83
CA ALA A 116 -0.31 7.61 -6.76
C ALA A 116 -1.25 6.66 -7.52
N THR A 117 -0.79 5.88 -8.50
CA THR A 117 -1.59 4.80 -9.11
C THR A 117 -0.68 3.79 -9.82
N VAL A 118 -0.74 2.55 -9.37
CA VAL A 118 -0.17 1.40 -10.06
C VAL A 118 -1.26 0.79 -10.91
N VAL A 119 -1.10 0.86 -12.22
CA VAL A 119 -2.18 0.55 -13.16
C VAL A 119 -2.32 -0.96 -13.30
N PRO A 120 -3.54 -1.50 -13.22
CA PRO A 120 -3.81 -2.75 -13.90
C PRO A 120 -3.70 -2.48 -15.39
N GLN A 121 -2.84 -3.23 -16.08
CA GLN A 121 -2.88 -3.26 -17.54
C GLN A 121 -4.21 -3.97 -17.89
N SER A 122 -5.24 -3.17 -18.18
CA SER A 122 -6.57 -3.66 -18.49
C SER A 122 -6.56 -4.33 -19.87
N CYS A 123 -6.12 -5.57 -19.96
CA CYS A 123 -6.67 -6.44 -20.98
C CYS A 123 -8.12 -6.71 -20.55
N ARG A 124 -9.10 -6.07 -21.23
CA ARG A 124 -10.52 -6.45 -21.12
C ARG A 124 -10.63 -7.95 -21.42
N SER A 125 -10.60 -8.78 -20.40
CA SER A 125 -11.03 -10.16 -20.51
C SER A 125 -12.53 -10.10 -20.72
N ARG A 126 -12.98 -10.40 -21.94
CA ARG A 126 -14.39 -10.73 -22.20
C ARG A 126 -14.75 -11.80 -21.18
N THR A 127 -15.65 -11.47 -20.26
CA THR A 127 -15.89 -12.20 -19.02
C THR A 127 -16.03 -13.69 -19.33
N SER A 128 -15.12 -14.48 -18.75
CA SER A 128 -15.31 -15.91 -18.59
C SER A 128 -16.65 -16.10 -17.87
N VAL A 129 -17.54 -16.91 -18.46
CA VAL A 129 -18.76 -17.35 -17.80
C VAL A 129 -18.33 -18.06 -16.52
N VAL A 130 -18.57 -17.45 -15.36
CA VAL A 130 -18.44 -18.14 -14.08
C VAL A 130 -19.50 -19.23 -14.08
N PRO A 131 -19.15 -20.53 -13.96
CA PRO A 131 -20.15 -21.59 -13.87
C PRO A 131 -21.06 -21.32 -12.66
N GLN A 132 -22.37 -21.48 -12.85
CA GLN A 132 -23.40 -21.27 -11.81
C GLN A 132 -23.10 -22.02 -10.50
N SER A 133 -22.27 -23.07 -10.55
CA SER A 133 -21.81 -23.85 -9.40
C SER A 133 -21.01 -23.05 -8.36
N TYR A 134 -20.46 -21.88 -8.71
CA TYR A 134 -19.71 -21.03 -7.78
C TYR A 134 -20.56 -19.98 -7.05
N LEU A 135 -21.81 -19.75 -7.48
CA LEU A 135 -22.74 -18.82 -6.81
C LEU A 135 -23.62 -19.49 -5.74
N SER A 136 -23.56 -20.81 -5.58
CA SER A 136 -24.40 -21.55 -4.63
C SER A 136 -23.76 -21.85 -3.27
N ARG A 137 -22.52 -21.39 -3.00
CA ARG A 137 -21.83 -21.65 -1.71
C ARG A 137 -21.92 -20.53 -0.67
N ALA A 138 -22.78 -19.53 -0.88
CA ALA A 138 -23.23 -18.65 0.19
C ALA A 138 -24.51 -19.19 0.83
N SER A 139 -24.38 -20.19 1.71
CA SER A 139 -25.28 -20.48 2.86
C SER A 139 -25.13 -21.92 3.37
N VAL A 140 -23.99 -22.24 3.99
CA VAL A 140 -23.99 -23.25 5.06
C VAL A 140 -23.16 -22.71 6.22
N VAL A 141 -23.57 -21.56 6.77
CA VAL A 141 -23.43 -21.36 8.21
C VAL A 141 -24.60 -22.12 8.81
N THR A 142 -24.30 -23.14 9.59
CA THR A 142 -25.28 -24.06 10.18
C THR A 142 -26.37 -23.27 10.89
N GLN A 143 -27.63 -23.65 10.66
CA GLN A 143 -28.85 -23.11 11.28
C GLN A 143 -28.89 -23.23 12.83
N SER A 144 -27.80 -23.63 13.48
CA SER A 144 -27.69 -23.77 14.93
C SER A 144 -27.42 -22.45 15.66
N TYR A 145 -27.04 -21.37 14.96
CA TYR A 145 -26.57 -20.13 15.60
C TYR A 145 -27.56 -18.95 15.61
N LEU A 146 -28.73 -19.06 14.97
CA LEU A 146 -29.69 -17.93 14.87
C LEU A 146 -31.03 -18.13 15.60
N SER A 147 -31.17 -19.11 16.50
CA SER A 147 -32.46 -19.37 17.16
C SER A 147 -32.43 -19.77 18.64
N ARG A 148 -31.35 -19.47 19.39
CA ARG A 148 -31.40 -19.60 20.86
C ARG A 148 -31.29 -18.25 21.54
N ALA A 149 -32.45 -17.62 21.69
CA ALA A 149 -32.73 -16.79 22.85
C ALA A 149 -32.34 -17.57 24.12
N ALA A 150 -31.74 -16.87 25.07
CA ALA A 150 -31.23 -17.43 26.32
C ALA A 150 -32.31 -18.22 27.08
N VAL A 151 -32.06 -19.51 27.31
CA VAL A 151 -32.73 -20.26 28.37
C VAL A 151 -31.76 -20.34 29.53
N VAL A 152 -31.85 -19.37 30.43
CA VAL A 152 -31.18 -19.43 31.75
C VAL A 152 -32.00 -20.40 32.61
N PRO A 153 -31.41 -21.46 33.20
CA PRO A 153 -32.12 -22.33 34.11
C PRO A 153 -32.62 -21.55 35.34
N GLN A 154 -33.88 -21.78 35.75
CA GLN A 154 -34.50 -21.16 36.94
C GLN A 154 -33.75 -21.44 38.26
N SER A 155 -32.78 -22.35 38.28
CA SER A 155 -31.91 -22.60 39.44
C SER A 155 -30.92 -21.46 39.74
N CYS A 156 -30.69 -20.55 38.80
CA CYS A 156 -29.71 -19.46 38.96
C CYS A 156 -30.29 -18.16 39.53
N LEU A 157 -31.60 -18.10 39.81
CA LEU A 157 -32.28 -16.87 40.24
C LEU A 157 -32.60 -16.77 41.73
N SER A 158 -32.00 -17.60 42.60
CA SER A 158 -32.04 -17.30 44.03
C SER A 158 -30.89 -17.95 44.80
N ARG A 159 -29.95 -17.12 45.22
CA ARG A 159 -29.47 -16.98 46.61
C ARG A 159 -28.10 -16.33 46.61
N ASP A 160 -27.97 -15.33 47.46
CA ASP A 160 -26.76 -14.58 47.78
C ASP A 160 -25.51 -15.47 47.88
N ALA A 161 -24.48 -15.17 47.08
CA ALA A 161 -23.11 -15.60 47.36
C ALA A 161 -22.08 -14.78 46.55
N VAL A 162 -21.56 -13.74 47.21
CA VAL A 162 -20.14 -13.31 47.25
C VAL A 162 -19.22 -13.89 46.17
N VAL A 163 -18.72 -13.04 45.27
CA VAL A 163 -17.62 -13.37 44.34
C VAL A 163 -16.30 -13.51 45.14
N PRO A 164 -15.56 -14.64 45.03
CA PRO A 164 -14.26 -14.80 45.65
C PRO A 164 -13.20 -13.82 45.08
N GLN A 165 -12.36 -13.29 45.96
CA GLN A 165 -11.35 -12.25 45.71
C GLN A 165 -10.21 -12.64 44.73
N SER A 166 -10.23 -13.83 44.14
CA SER A 166 -9.14 -14.37 43.31
C SER A 166 -9.22 -14.04 41.82
N CYS A 167 -10.32 -13.47 41.32
CA CYS A 167 -10.50 -13.17 39.88
C CYS A 167 -10.30 -11.68 39.50
N ARG A 168 -9.77 -10.85 40.41
CA ARG A 168 -9.34 -9.47 40.11
C ARG A 168 -7.82 -9.34 40.25
N SER A 169 -7.06 -9.86 39.30
CA SER A 169 -5.72 -9.35 38.93
C SER A 169 -4.99 -10.28 37.95
N ARG A 170 -4.80 -9.83 36.70
CA ARG A 170 -3.60 -10.18 35.92
C ARG A 170 -3.25 -9.04 34.97
N THR A 171 -2.55 -8.07 35.56
CA THR A 171 -1.83 -6.99 34.88
C THR A 171 -0.55 -7.53 34.24
N SER A 172 -0.12 -6.88 33.15
CA SER A 172 1.09 -7.15 32.39
C SER A 172 2.36 -7.20 33.24
N VAL A 173 3.22 -8.18 32.99
CA VAL A 173 4.55 -8.30 33.60
C VAL A 173 5.57 -7.56 32.73
N VAL A 174 6.17 -6.49 33.26
CA VAL A 174 7.40 -5.85 32.75
C VAL A 174 8.55 -6.23 33.72
N PRO A 175 9.73 -6.67 33.25
CA PRO A 175 10.82 -7.13 34.12
C PRO A 175 11.43 -6.02 35.01
N GLN A 176 11.67 -6.36 36.26
CA GLN A 176 12.25 -5.52 37.31
C GLN A 176 13.79 -5.51 37.26
N SER A 177 14.39 -4.45 36.70
CA SER A 177 15.76 -4.06 37.05
C SER A 177 15.92 -2.55 37.32
N TYR A 178 14.86 -1.75 37.22
CA TYR A 178 14.92 -0.33 37.51
C TYR A 178 13.66 0.17 38.23
N ARG A 179 13.65 0.11 39.56
CA ARG A 179 13.25 1.21 40.48
C ARG A 179 12.89 0.66 41.84
N SER A 180 13.83 0.80 42.77
CA SER A 180 13.54 0.95 44.18
C SER A 180 13.62 2.43 44.55
N ARG A 181 12.55 2.90 45.20
CA ARG A 181 12.46 3.96 46.22
C ARG A 181 11.90 5.34 45.86
N PRO A 182 11.16 5.97 46.80
CA PRO A 182 9.76 6.37 46.60
C PRO A 182 9.48 7.88 46.76
N GLN A 183 8.26 8.27 46.38
CA GLN A 183 7.69 9.61 46.43
C GLN A 183 7.51 10.16 47.85
N SER A 184 7.73 11.46 48.02
CA SER A 184 7.13 12.22 49.12
C SER A 184 7.07 13.73 48.83
N TYR A 185 5.86 14.31 48.98
CA TYR A 185 5.54 15.72 49.31
C TYR A 185 5.74 16.80 48.22
N LEU A 186 4.64 17.37 47.71
CA LEU A 186 4.00 18.65 48.11
C LEU A 186 4.72 19.92 47.59
N SER A 187 4.02 20.63 46.70
CA SER A 187 3.83 22.09 46.64
C SER A 187 5.00 23.06 46.39
N ARG A 188 4.63 24.14 45.68
CA ARG A 188 5.24 25.49 45.58
C ARG A 188 6.37 25.75 44.58
N ALA A 189 5.97 26.48 43.53
CA ALA A 189 6.47 27.79 43.10
C ALA A 189 7.89 28.25 43.47
N ALA A 190 8.59 28.67 42.41
CA ALA A 190 9.51 29.81 42.28
C ALA A 190 10.81 29.85 43.11
N VAL A 191 11.88 30.22 42.40
CA VAL A 191 12.98 31.17 42.74
C VAL A 191 14.35 30.65 42.31
N VAL A 192 15.02 31.48 41.52
CA VAL A 192 16.43 31.46 41.04
C VAL A 192 17.39 31.72 42.21
N PRO A 193 18.63 31.18 42.19
CA PRO A 193 19.76 32.09 42.41
C PRO A 193 21.01 31.79 41.57
N GLN A 194 21.87 32.82 41.57
CA GLN A 194 23.15 32.99 40.91
C GLN A 194 24.28 32.14 41.52
N SER A 195 25.26 31.81 40.68
CA SER A 195 26.70 32.04 40.91
C SER A 195 27.41 32.09 39.57
#